data_AF-R9IJF3-F1
#
_entry.id   AF-R9IJF3-F1
#
_cell.length_a   1.000
_cell.length_b   1.000
_cell.length_c   1.000
_cell.angle_alpha   90.00
_cell.angle_beta   90.00
_cell.angle_gamma   90.00
#
_symmetry.space_group_name_H-M   'P 1'
#
loop_
_entity.id
_entity.type
_entity.pdbx_description
1 polymer ?
#
loop_
_entity_poly.entity_id
_entity_poly.type
_entity_poly.pdbx_seq_one_letter_code
_entity_poly.pdbx_strand_id
1 'polypeptide(L)'
;MEDTKLKCKLCGRFFDDEEMSEEHYPARSVGNEDIVALNIVKMLDSFQSEEIRERIKTKLSDGESIERISGDIFDNELAESLYPHGRTARTLCRKCNTFLGKYDEAYLKFFSLDGEAKAIKGFSKKTKLHIVKSIFGKFISIPEATDEEFDFLEFLKNEMATEYHGKWKIYFVKRDFSSDLMGMKDIGTGKIEFDEGIVYELSDDKFIYNLMNFEKHACFEMTNLFDILKKDYILVKGVGSDGGYHSQILLTRLFSEMI
;
A
#
# COMPACT_ATOMS: atom_id res chain seq x y z
N MET A 1 -14.71 32.71 4.91
CA MET A 1 -14.48 31.26 5.08
C MET A 1 -14.11 31.06 6.53
N GLU A 2 -14.83 30.22 7.27
CA GLU A 2 -14.34 29.79 8.58
C GLU A 2 -13.04 29.02 8.37
N ASP A 3 -11.95 29.48 8.98
CA ASP A 3 -10.66 28.78 9.01
C ASP A 3 -10.85 27.44 9.72
N THR A 4 -11.20 26.42 8.94
CA THR A 4 -11.42 25.07 9.44
C THR A 4 -10.06 24.46 9.71
N LYS A 5 -9.61 24.53 10.97
CA LYS A 5 -8.35 23.93 11.37
C LYS A 5 -8.44 22.41 11.28
N LEU A 6 -7.42 21.77 10.72
CA LEU A 6 -7.31 20.33 10.57
C LEU A 6 -6.50 19.73 11.73
N LYS A 7 -6.95 18.60 12.27
CA LYS A 7 -6.25 17.89 13.35
C LYS A 7 -5.20 16.96 12.76
N CYS A 8 -3.92 17.15 13.12
CA CYS A 8 -2.86 16.21 12.78
C CYS A 8 -3.02 14.91 13.58
N LYS A 9 -3.15 13.77 12.90
CA LYS A 9 -3.37 12.47 13.53
C LYS A 9 -2.23 12.03 14.45
N LEU A 10 -0.97 12.33 14.10
CA LEU A 10 0.17 11.86 14.88
C LEU A 10 0.34 12.65 16.19
N CYS A 11 0.29 13.99 16.14
CA CYS A 11 0.53 14.84 17.31
C CYS A 11 -0.73 15.36 18.01
N GLY A 12 -1.91 15.19 17.40
CA GLY A 12 -3.21 15.60 17.94
C GLY A 12 -3.48 17.11 17.92
N ARG A 13 -2.54 17.94 17.44
CA ARG A 13 -2.69 19.40 17.39
C ARG A 13 -3.46 19.84 16.13
N PHE A 14 -4.11 20.99 16.22
CA PHE A 14 -4.84 21.62 15.12
C PHE A 14 -3.94 22.60 14.38
N PHE A 15 -4.04 22.58 13.05
CA PHE A 15 -3.21 23.35 12.13
C PHE A 15 -4.07 23.98 11.05
N ASP A 16 -3.60 25.09 10.48
CA ASP A 16 -4.19 25.63 9.27
C ASP A 16 -3.87 24.73 8.08
N ASP A 17 -4.68 24.78 7.03
CA ASP A 17 -4.57 23.89 5.87
C ASP A 17 -3.17 23.95 5.22
N GLU A 18 -2.59 25.15 5.15
CA GLU A 18 -1.25 25.42 4.63
C GLU A 18 -0.13 24.78 5.47
N GLU A 19 -0.37 24.48 6.75
CA GLU A 19 0.60 23.82 7.62
C GLU A 19 0.53 22.29 7.54
N MET A 20 -0.48 21.76 6.85
CA MET A 20 -0.63 20.34 6.56
C MET A 20 0.29 19.92 5.40
N SER A 21 0.85 18.70 5.44
CA SER A 21 1.90 18.27 4.51
C SER A 21 1.42 17.66 3.19
N GLU A 22 1.40 18.38 2.09
CA GLU A 22 0.88 17.84 0.82
C GLU A 22 1.59 16.59 0.27
N GLU A 23 2.73 16.20 0.81
CA GLU A 23 3.50 15.02 0.37
C GLU A 23 2.75 13.69 0.49
N HIS A 24 2.95 12.84 -0.54
CA HIS A 24 2.59 11.44 -0.56
C HIS A 24 3.19 10.72 0.64
N TYR A 25 2.35 9.95 1.32
CA TYR A 25 2.85 8.86 2.12
C TYR A 25 2.17 7.59 1.60
N PRO A 26 2.90 6.76 0.85
CA PRO A 26 4.36 6.74 0.77
C PRO A 26 4.99 7.81 -0.16
N ALA A 27 6.12 8.41 0.25
CA ALA A 27 6.77 9.48 -0.52
C ALA A 27 7.32 8.99 -1.86
N ARG A 28 7.14 9.77 -2.94
CA ARG A 28 7.71 9.48 -4.28
C ARG A 28 9.23 9.20 -4.24
N SER A 29 9.95 9.85 -3.33
CA SER A 29 11.40 9.71 -3.15
C SER A 29 11.84 8.35 -2.62
N VAL A 30 10.92 7.49 -2.17
CA VAL A 30 11.19 6.12 -1.74
C VAL A 30 10.70 5.06 -2.73
N GLY A 31 10.64 5.42 -4.02
CA GLY A 31 10.37 4.48 -5.11
C GLY A 31 8.91 4.02 -5.18
N ASN A 32 8.00 4.79 -4.58
CA ASN A 32 6.56 4.57 -4.75
C ASN A 32 6.13 5.50 -5.87
N GLU A 33 5.59 4.95 -6.95
CA GLU A 33 4.95 5.74 -8.00
C GLU A 33 3.67 6.40 -7.46
N ASP A 34 3.07 7.28 -8.26
CA ASP A 34 1.75 7.83 -7.91
C ASP A 34 0.77 6.70 -7.64
N ILE A 35 -0.16 6.86 -6.70
CA ILE A 35 -1.19 5.85 -6.48
C ILE A 35 -2.03 5.77 -7.77
N VAL A 36 -1.79 4.70 -8.51
CA VAL A 36 -2.50 4.33 -9.73
C VAL A 36 -3.50 3.24 -9.38
N ALA A 37 -4.75 3.48 -9.73
CA ALA A 37 -5.77 2.43 -9.73
C ALA A 37 -5.96 1.88 -11.14
N LEU A 38 -6.29 0.59 -11.20
CA LEU A 38 -6.80 -0.01 -12.42
C LEU A 38 -8.21 0.52 -12.69
N ASN A 39 -8.41 1.21 -13.82
CA ASN A 39 -9.75 1.49 -14.32
C ASN A 39 -10.32 0.22 -14.96
N ILE A 40 -11.12 -0.50 -14.18
CA ILE A 40 -11.59 -1.82 -14.57
C ILE A 40 -12.73 -1.74 -15.59
N VAL A 41 -13.49 -0.64 -15.62
CA VAL A 41 -14.49 -0.39 -16.67
C VAL A 41 -13.79 -0.30 -18.03
N LYS A 42 -12.75 0.53 -18.14
CA LYS A 42 -11.92 0.62 -19.34
C LYS A 42 -11.27 -0.71 -19.70
N MET A 43 -10.86 -1.48 -18.69
CA MET A 43 -10.28 -2.80 -18.92
C MET A 43 -11.30 -3.77 -19.54
N LEU A 44 -12.55 -3.80 -19.04
CA LEU A 44 -13.62 -4.61 -19.61
C LEU A 44 -13.94 -4.20 -21.06
N ASP A 45 -14.03 -2.89 -21.32
CA ASP A 45 -14.22 -2.35 -22.68
C ASP A 45 -13.06 -2.73 -23.60
N SER A 46 -11.83 -2.64 -23.08
CA SER A 46 -10.60 -2.97 -23.81
C SER A 46 -10.53 -4.45 -24.20
N PHE A 47 -10.97 -5.36 -23.32
CA PHE A 47 -11.04 -6.79 -23.64
C PHE A 47 -12.09 -7.14 -24.69
N GLN A 48 -13.07 -6.27 -24.93
CA GLN A 48 -14.04 -6.41 -26.02
C GLN A 48 -13.55 -5.83 -27.35
N SER A 49 -12.52 -4.98 -27.34
CA SER A 49 -11.95 -4.38 -28.55
C SER A 49 -11.16 -5.38 -29.39
N GLU A 50 -11.52 -5.52 -30.68
CA GLU A 50 -10.76 -6.31 -31.65
C GLU A 50 -9.35 -5.74 -31.88
N GLU A 51 -9.20 -4.41 -31.84
CA GLU A 51 -7.92 -3.73 -32.04
C GLU A 51 -6.89 -4.11 -30.98
N ILE A 52 -7.30 -4.11 -29.71
CA ILE A 52 -6.41 -4.48 -28.59
C ILE A 52 -6.04 -5.96 -28.67
N ARG A 53 -6.99 -6.83 -29.04
CA ARG A 53 -6.73 -8.27 -29.21
C ARG A 53 -5.70 -8.53 -30.31
N GLU A 54 -5.82 -7.86 -31.45
CA GLU A 54 -4.85 -8.02 -32.54
C GLU A 54 -3.48 -7.46 -32.14
N ARG A 55 -3.42 -6.30 -31.46
CA ARG A 55 -2.18 -5.75 -30.94
C ARG A 55 -1.46 -6.70 -29.96
N ILE A 56 -2.21 -7.33 -29.05
CA ILE A 56 -1.66 -8.34 -28.12
C ILE A 56 -1.10 -9.53 -28.91
N LYS A 57 -1.84 -10.06 -29.89
CA LYS A 57 -1.38 -11.18 -30.73
C LYS A 57 -0.12 -10.83 -31.52
N THR A 58 -0.03 -9.64 -32.09
CA THR A 58 1.16 -9.18 -32.82
C THR A 58 2.37 -9.11 -31.90
N LYS A 59 2.27 -8.43 -30.74
CA LYS A 59 3.38 -8.34 -29.78
C LYS A 59 3.84 -9.70 -29.26
N LEU A 60 2.91 -10.62 -28.99
CA LEU A 60 3.23 -12.01 -28.62
C LEU A 60 3.98 -12.73 -29.75
N SER A 61 3.56 -12.53 -31.00
CA SER A 61 4.21 -13.13 -32.17
C SER A 61 5.61 -12.57 -32.41
N ASP A 62 5.84 -11.31 -32.01
CA ASP A 62 7.14 -10.64 -32.04
C ASP A 62 8.06 -11.04 -30.86
N GLY A 63 7.58 -11.91 -29.96
CA GLY A 63 8.35 -12.48 -28.86
C GLY A 63 8.33 -11.66 -27.57
N GLU A 64 7.45 -10.66 -27.44
CA GLU A 64 7.24 -9.98 -26.16
C GLU A 64 6.54 -10.90 -25.14
N SER A 65 6.92 -10.79 -23.87
CA SER A 65 6.29 -11.57 -22.80
C SER A 65 4.93 -10.97 -22.40
N ILE A 66 4.02 -11.80 -21.90
CA ILE A 66 2.69 -11.36 -21.52
C ILE A 66 2.71 -10.32 -20.39
N GLU A 67 3.71 -10.40 -19.50
CA GLU A 67 3.94 -9.46 -18.42
C GLU A 67 4.27 -8.07 -18.95
N ARG A 68 5.14 -7.98 -19.97
CA ARG A 68 5.51 -6.71 -20.60
C ARG A 68 4.33 -6.09 -21.35
N ILE A 69 3.60 -6.91 -22.10
CA ILE A 69 2.41 -6.47 -22.83
C ILE A 69 1.34 -5.94 -21.88
N SER A 70 1.09 -6.65 -20.77
CA SER A 70 0.08 -6.25 -19.78
C SER A 70 0.48 -4.97 -19.05
N GLY A 71 1.76 -4.81 -18.71
CA GLY A 71 2.29 -3.57 -18.15
C GLY A 71 2.12 -2.37 -19.08
N ASP A 72 2.49 -2.51 -20.35
CA ASP A 72 2.32 -1.44 -21.35
C ASP A 72 0.86 -1.01 -21.51
N ILE A 73 -0.08 -1.95 -21.53
CA ILE A 73 -1.52 -1.64 -21.64
C ILE A 73 -2.01 -0.93 -20.38
N PHE A 74 -1.58 -1.41 -19.21
CA PHE A 74 -1.92 -0.79 -17.95
C PHE A 74 -1.48 0.68 -17.92
N ASP A 75 -0.18 0.94 -18.09
CA ASP A 75 0.39 2.28 -17.94
C ASP A 75 -0.19 3.31 -18.92
N ASN A 76 -0.51 2.89 -20.15
CA ASN A 76 -0.93 3.81 -21.20
C ASN A 76 -2.44 3.97 -21.35
N GLU A 77 -3.24 2.97 -20.94
CA GLU A 77 -4.67 2.91 -21.29
C GLU A 77 -5.60 2.68 -20.10
N LEU A 78 -5.14 1.98 -19.07
CA LEU A 78 -6.01 1.52 -17.96
C LEU A 78 -5.69 2.17 -16.61
N ALA A 79 -4.47 2.69 -16.44
CA ALA A 79 -4.02 3.37 -15.25
C ALA A 79 -4.73 4.72 -15.08
N GLU A 80 -5.29 4.96 -13.90
CA GLU A 80 -5.76 6.29 -13.50
C GLU A 80 -5.03 6.75 -12.23
N SER A 81 -4.47 7.95 -12.29
CA SER A 81 -3.89 8.59 -11.10
C SER A 81 -5.02 9.05 -10.20
N LEU A 82 -5.21 8.36 -9.07
CA LEU A 82 -6.24 8.73 -8.10
C LEU A 82 -5.88 10.03 -7.35
N TYR A 83 -4.58 10.28 -7.17
CA TYR A 83 -4.08 11.37 -6.33
C TYR A 83 -2.83 12.04 -6.93
N PRO A 84 -2.98 12.84 -8.01
CA PRO A 84 -1.87 13.43 -8.75
C PRO A 84 -1.05 14.46 -7.94
N HIS A 85 -1.60 14.95 -6.83
CA HIS A 85 -1.00 15.99 -5.97
C HIS A 85 -0.75 15.53 -4.53
N GLY A 86 -0.47 14.26 -4.31
CA GLY A 86 0.24 13.94 -3.07
C GLY A 86 -0.57 13.35 -1.94
N ARG A 87 -1.89 13.30 -2.00
CA ARG A 87 -2.65 12.83 -0.84
C ARG A 87 -3.90 12.10 -1.21
N THR A 88 -4.07 10.99 -0.52
CA THR A 88 -5.34 10.30 -0.39
C THR A 88 -6.16 10.98 0.75
N ALA A 89 -5.53 11.41 1.87
CA ALA A 89 -6.14 12.33 2.88
C ALA A 89 -5.15 13.31 3.57
N ARG A 90 -5.60 14.54 3.91
CA ARG A 90 -4.81 15.58 4.61
C ARG A 90 -4.69 15.36 6.13
N THR A 91 -4.03 14.29 6.57
CA THR A 91 -4.05 13.85 8.00
C THR A 91 -2.82 14.22 8.84
N LEU A 92 -1.71 14.63 8.22
CA LEU A 92 -0.45 14.96 8.92
C LEU A 92 -0.05 16.44 8.74
N CYS A 93 0.48 17.04 9.80
CA CYS A 93 1.19 18.33 9.70
C CYS A 93 2.60 18.13 9.13
N ARG A 94 3.17 19.16 8.49
CA ARG A 94 4.52 19.13 7.88
C ARG A 94 5.58 18.57 8.81
N LYS A 95 5.59 19.01 10.08
CA LYS A 95 6.57 18.56 11.07
C LYS A 95 6.46 17.06 11.39
N CYS A 96 5.23 16.53 11.49
CA CYS A 96 5.00 15.11 11.73
C CYS A 96 5.36 14.27 10.50
N ASN A 97 5.07 14.75 9.30
CA ASN A 97 5.49 14.07 8.07
C ASN A 97 7.01 13.98 7.94
N THR A 98 7.71 15.10 8.14
CA THR A 98 9.18 15.11 8.17
C THR A 98 9.75 14.18 9.24
N PHE A 99 9.09 14.11 10.41
CA PHE A 99 9.50 13.17 11.46
C PHE A 99 9.38 11.71 11.00
N LEU A 100 8.30 11.33 10.30
CA LEU A 100 8.12 9.97 9.79
C LEU A 100 9.06 9.64 8.63
N GLY A 101 9.47 10.64 7.83
CA GLY A 101 10.38 10.45 6.69
C GLY A 101 11.73 9.79 7.04
N LYS A 102 12.19 9.86 8.30
CA LYS A 102 13.39 9.13 8.74
C LYS A 102 13.21 7.60 8.79
N TYR A 103 11.97 7.14 8.92
CA TYR A 103 11.64 5.71 8.86
C TYR A 103 11.59 5.24 7.41
N ASP A 104 11.21 6.10 6.47
CA ASP A 104 11.14 5.79 5.05
C ASP A 104 12.48 5.47 4.43
N GLU A 105 13.57 6.06 4.91
CA GLU A 105 14.90 5.69 4.42
C GLU A 105 15.21 4.20 4.68
N ALA A 106 14.71 3.65 5.80
CA ALA A 106 14.83 2.23 6.09
C ALA A 106 13.87 1.40 5.23
N TYR A 107 12.65 1.90 5.00
CA TYR A 107 11.70 1.27 4.09
C TYR A 107 12.20 1.20 2.66
N LEU A 108 12.80 2.26 2.13
CA LEU A 108 13.40 2.29 0.80
C LEU A 108 14.43 1.16 0.63
N LYS A 109 15.28 0.94 1.64
CA LYS A 109 16.25 -0.18 1.61
C LYS A 109 15.57 -1.54 1.56
N PHE A 110 14.46 -1.71 2.30
CA PHE A 110 13.65 -2.93 2.25
C PHE A 110 13.00 -3.12 0.88
N PHE A 111 12.40 -2.06 0.35
CA PHE A 111 11.74 -2.04 -0.96
C PHE A 111 12.71 -2.30 -2.11
N SER A 112 13.84 -1.58 -2.17
CA SER A 112 14.85 -1.74 -3.23
C SER A 112 15.48 -3.14 -3.26
N LEU A 113 15.43 -3.87 -2.14
CA LEU A 113 15.98 -5.21 -2.00
C LEU A 113 14.89 -6.27 -1.85
N ASP A 114 13.70 -6.00 -2.38
CA ASP A 114 12.64 -7.00 -2.54
C ASP A 114 12.18 -7.65 -1.23
N GLY A 115 12.42 -6.97 -0.11
CA GLY A 115 12.13 -7.48 1.22
C GLY A 115 12.98 -8.69 1.59
N GLU A 116 14.14 -8.90 0.96
CA GLU A 116 15.04 -10.02 1.26
C GLU A 116 16.02 -9.66 2.39
N ALA A 117 15.78 -10.23 3.58
CA ALA A 117 16.59 -10.00 4.78
C ALA A 117 18.10 -10.16 4.57
N LYS A 118 18.49 -11.15 3.75
CA LYS A 118 19.88 -11.51 3.48
C LYS A 118 20.58 -10.53 2.53
N ALA A 119 19.82 -9.85 1.68
CA ALA A 119 20.34 -8.87 0.73
C ALA A 119 20.56 -7.49 1.37
N ILE A 120 19.85 -7.19 2.47
CA ILE A 120 19.93 -5.88 3.14
C ILE A 120 21.22 -5.76 3.95
N LYS A 121 22.23 -5.07 3.37
CA LYS A 121 23.44 -4.67 4.11
C LYS A 121 23.05 -3.75 5.27
N GLY A 122 23.47 -4.08 6.50
CA GLY A 122 23.15 -3.26 7.68
C GLY A 122 21.71 -3.43 8.19
N PHE A 123 21.11 -4.62 8.00
CA PHE A 123 19.78 -4.99 8.52
C PHE A 123 19.76 -5.20 10.05
N SER A 124 20.21 -4.18 10.76
CA SER A 124 20.22 -4.12 12.22
C SER A 124 18.79 -4.16 12.77
N LYS A 125 18.64 -4.51 14.06
CA LYS A 125 17.36 -4.44 14.76
C LYS A 125 16.71 -3.06 14.65
N LYS A 126 17.51 -1.98 14.68
CA LYS A 126 17.02 -0.60 14.51
C LYS A 126 16.46 -0.36 13.10
N THR A 127 17.17 -0.77 12.06
CA THR A 127 16.72 -0.64 10.66
C THR A 127 15.40 -1.39 10.46
N LYS A 128 15.31 -2.62 10.96
CA LYS A 128 14.09 -3.44 10.91
C LYS A 128 12.92 -2.75 11.62
N LEU A 129 13.14 -2.21 12.82
CA LEU A 129 12.10 -1.46 13.54
C LEU A 129 11.66 -0.19 12.81
N HIS A 130 12.60 0.53 12.17
CA HIS A 130 12.24 1.69 11.34
C HIS A 130 11.37 1.28 10.14
N ILE A 131 11.62 0.11 9.52
CA ILE A 131 10.75 -0.42 8.45
C ILE A 131 9.33 -0.68 9.00
N VAL A 132 9.22 -1.35 10.16
CA VAL A 132 7.92 -1.58 10.81
C VAL A 132 7.19 -0.25 11.03
N LYS A 133 7.88 0.74 11.62
CA LYS A 133 7.30 2.07 11.91
C LYS A 133 6.92 2.85 10.66
N SER A 134 7.73 2.77 9.59
CA SER A 134 7.38 3.39 8.31
C SER A 134 6.05 2.83 7.81
N ILE A 135 5.90 1.50 7.76
CA ILE A 135 4.70 0.87 7.21
C ILE A 135 3.46 1.18 8.08
N PHE A 136 3.55 1.12 9.41
CA PHE A 136 2.47 1.60 10.29
C PHE A 136 2.14 3.08 10.08
N GLY A 137 3.15 3.92 9.91
CA GLY A 137 2.98 5.34 9.60
C GLY A 137 2.18 5.58 8.34
N LYS A 138 2.26 4.68 7.34
CA LYS A 138 1.54 4.83 6.08
C LYS A 138 0.02 4.78 6.24
N PHE A 139 -0.46 3.93 7.14
CA PHE A 139 -1.89 3.80 7.41
C PHE A 139 -2.52 5.03 8.10
N ILE A 140 -1.71 5.98 8.60
CA ILE A 140 -2.25 7.24 9.12
C ILE A 140 -2.81 8.12 7.99
N SER A 141 -2.29 7.95 6.78
CA SER A 141 -2.54 8.85 5.65
C SER A 141 -3.54 8.33 4.63
N ILE A 142 -4.07 7.11 4.79
CA ILE A 142 -5.06 6.55 3.86
C ILE A 142 -6.45 7.19 4.07
N PRO A 143 -7.26 7.41 3.01
CA PRO A 143 -8.56 8.06 3.11
C PRO A 143 -9.54 7.26 3.93
N GLU A 144 -9.55 5.94 3.75
CA GLU A 144 -10.56 5.07 4.33
C GLU A 144 -10.44 4.99 5.85
N ALA A 145 -9.25 5.32 6.38
CA ALA A 145 -8.99 5.39 7.81
C ALA A 145 -8.99 6.82 8.37
N THR A 146 -9.55 7.82 7.67
CA THR A 146 -9.56 9.22 8.12
C THR A 146 -10.23 9.40 9.49
N ASP A 147 -11.24 8.60 9.81
CA ASP A 147 -11.94 8.67 11.10
C ASP A 147 -11.41 7.68 12.15
N GLU A 148 -10.41 6.86 11.81
CA GLU A 148 -9.88 5.84 12.72
C GLU A 148 -8.91 6.44 13.77
N GLU A 149 -9.05 5.96 15.01
CA GLU A 149 -8.12 6.23 16.11
C GLU A 149 -7.17 5.05 16.32
N PHE A 150 -5.93 5.25 15.88
CA PHE A 150 -4.90 4.22 15.97
C PHE A 150 -4.20 4.19 17.34
N ASP A 151 -4.12 3.02 17.95
CA ASP A 151 -3.41 2.84 19.23
C ASP A 151 -1.87 2.69 19.05
N PHE A 152 -1.38 2.55 17.81
CA PHE A 152 0.05 2.49 17.49
C PHE A 152 0.73 3.87 17.40
N LEU A 153 0.01 4.97 17.58
CA LEU A 153 0.57 6.32 17.46
C LEU A 153 1.69 6.59 18.45
N GLU A 154 1.59 6.09 19.69
CA GLU A 154 2.68 6.20 20.68
C GLU A 154 3.92 5.40 20.28
N PHE A 155 3.73 4.22 19.69
CA PHE A 155 4.82 3.41 19.15
C PHE A 155 5.59 4.14 18.03
N LEU A 156 4.86 4.87 17.18
CA LEU A 156 5.46 5.69 16.13
C LEU A 156 6.18 6.93 16.66
N LYS A 157 5.60 7.62 17.65
CA LYS A 157 6.21 8.81 18.25
C LYS A 157 7.47 8.51 19.04
N ASN A 158 7.51 7.37 19.73
CA ASN A 158 8.67 6.97 20.52
C ASN A 158 9.69 6.23 19.66
N GLU A 159 10.75 6.90 19.22
CA GLU A 159 11.81 6.31 18.40
C GLU A 159 12.47 5.08 19.06
N MET A 160 12.57 5.10 20.39
CA MET A 160 13.21 4.06 21.18
C MET A 160 12.28 2.86 21.45
N ALA A 161 10.98 2.98 21.16
CA ALA A 161 10.06 1.86 21.32
C ALA A 161 10.43 0.71 20.39
N THR A 162 10.65 -0.47 20.97
CA THR A 162 11.00 -1.70 20.26
C THR A 162 9.86 -2.69 20.15
N GLU A 163 8.75 -2.44 20.85
CA GLU A 163 7.60 -3.32 20.96
C GLU A 163 6.32 -2.48 20.85
N TYR A 164 5.27 -3.13 20.37
CA TYR A 164 3.94 -2.57 20.27
C TYR A 164 2.95 -3.70 20.58
N HIS A 165 2.01 -3.41 21.49
CA HIS A 165 1.09 -4.38 22.09
C HIS A 165 -0.38 -4.00 21.87
N GLY A 166 -0.66 -3.15 20.88
CA GLY A 166 -2.03 -2.73 20.56
C GLY A 166 -2.79 -3.74 19.71
N LYS A 167 -4.02 -3.38 19.32
CA LYS A 167 -4.93 -4.27 18.59
C LYS A 167 -4.56 -4.44 17.12
N TRP A 168 -3.89 -3.45 16.54
CA TRP A 168 -3.63 -3.43 15.11
C TRP A 168 -2.48 -4.35 14.72
N LYS A 169 -2.62 -5.02 13.59
CA LYS A 169 -1.63 -5.95 13.05
C LYS A 169 -1.49 -5.66 11.57
N ILE A 170 -0.26 -5.68 11.08
CA ILE A 170 0.01 -5.57 9.66
C ILE A 170 0.47 -6.92 9.15
N TYR A 171 -0.24 -7.42 8.17
CA TYR A 171 0.17 -8.57 7.38
C TYR A 171 0.44 -8.11 5.95
N PHE A 172 1.40 -8.76 5.29
CA PHE A 172 1.78 -8.35 3.95
C PHE A 172 2.24 -9.53 3.11
N VAL A 173 2.17 -9.33 1.79
CA VAL A 173 2.68 -10.26 0.79
C VAL A 173 3.56 -9.51 -0.20
N LYS A 174 4.55 -10.19 -0.77
CA LYS A 174 5.28 -9.70 -1.95
C LYS A 174 4.45 -10.01 -3.19
N ARG A 175 4.20 -9.01 -4.04
CA ARG A 175 3.52 -9.19 -5.31
C ARG A 175 4.26 -10.17 -6.21
N ASP A 176 3.48 -10.93 -6.93
CA ASP A 176 3.85 -11.73 -8.09
C ASP A 176 2.83 -11.49 -9.22
N PHE A 177 3.02 -12.13 -10.37
CA PHE A 177 2.13 -11.94 -11.51
C PHE A 177 0.66 -12.33 -11.24
N SER A 178 0.43 -13.23 -10.27
CA SER A 178 -0.92 -13.68 -9.89
C SER A 178 -1.58 -12.83 -8.82
N SER A 179 -0.83 -11.89 -8.23
CA SER A 179 -1.33 -11.02 -7.17
C SER A 179 -2.39 -10.06 -7.65
N ASP A 180 -2.27 -9.66 -8.92
CA ASP A 180 -3.12 -8.67 -9.56
C ASP A 180 -3.81 -9.26 -10.78
N LEU A 181 -4.89 -8.63 -11.21
CA LEU A 181 -5.63 -9.06 -12.38
C LEU A 181 -4.74 -8.97 -13.64
N MET A 182 -4.33 -10.14 -14.15
CA MET A 182 -3.36 -10.29 -15.25
C MET A 182 -2.04 -9.53 -15.03
N GLY A 183 -1.60 -9.40 -13.76
CA GLY A 183 -0.38 -8.67 -13.41
C GLY A 183 -0.46 -7.15 -13.54
N MET A 184 -1.65 -6.58 -13.76
CA MET A 184 -1.89 -5.14 -13.80
C MET A 184 -1.98 -4.59 -12.38
N LYS A 185 -0.88 -4.03 -11.90
CA LYS A 185 -0.69 -3.67 -10.49
C LYS A 185 -1.71 -2.63 -10.03
N ASP A 186 -2.71 -3.05 -9.28
CA ASP A 186 -3.60 -2.12 -8.60
C ASP A 186 -2.96 -1.68 -7.28
N ILE A 187 -2.34 -0.49 -7.26
CA ILE A 187 -1.64 0.06 -6.09
C ILE A 187 -2.53 0.99 -5.26
N GLY A 188 -3.86 0.90 -5.42
CA GLY A 188 -4.83 1.68 -4.66
C GLY A 188 -4.86 1.36 -3.16
N THR A 189 -5.62 2.20 -2.42
CA THR A 189 -5.99 1.98 -1.01
C THR A 189 -7.41 1.49 -0.90
N GLY A 190 -7.74 0.75 0.16
CA GLY A 190 -9.10 0.31 0.34
C GLY A 190 -9.44 -0.12 1.75
N LYS A 191 -10.72 -0.43 1.93
CA LYS A 191 -11.29 -0.85 3.19
C LYS A 191 -12.32 -1.93 2.94
N ILE A 192 -12.33 -2.94 3.80
CA ILE A 192 -13.39 -3.94 3.89
C ILE A 192 -13.69 -4.21 5.37
N GLU A 193 -14.97 -4.35 5.68
CA GLU A 193 -15.47 -4.64 7.02
C GLU A 193 -15.92 -6.10 7.10
N PHE A 194 -15.58 -6.75 8.21
CA PHE A 194 -16.00 -8.09 8.60
C PHE A 194 -16.68 -8.02 9.97
N ASP A 195 -17.39 -9.07 10.35
CA ASP A 195 -18.05 -9.15 11.66
C ASP A 195 -17.03 -9.04 12.82
N GLU A 196 -15.83 -9.56 12.62
CA GLU A 196 -14.74 -9.55 13.61
C GLU A 196 -13.97 -8.24 13.66
N GLY A 197 -14.04 -7.42 12.61
CA GLY A 197 -13.24 -6.21 12.53
C GLY A 197 -13.06 -5.64 11.12
N ILE A 198 -12.04 -4.82 10.96
CA ILE A 198 -11.81 -4.02 9.75
C ILE A 198 -10.44 -4.34 9.15
N VAL A 199 -10.38 -4.32 7.83
CA VAL A 199 -9.15 -4.43 7.05
C VAL A 199 -8.98 -3.18 6.22
N TYR A 200 -7.85 -2.51 6.42
CA TYR A 200 -7.38 -1.46 5.56
C TYR A 200 -6.27 -1.97 4.67
N GLU A 201 -6.32 -1.64 3.40
CA GLU A 201 -5.28 -1.99 2.43
C GLU A 201 -4.52 -0.75 1.97
N LEU A 202 -3.21 -0.93 1.89
CA LEU A 202 -2.31 -0.04 1.21
C LEU A 202 -1.33 -0.90 0.43
N SER A 203 -1.18 -0.60 -0.86
CA SER A 203 -0.28 -1.35 -1.71
C SER A 203 0.74 -0.44 -2.38
N ASP A 204 1.89 -1.02 -2.74
CA ASP A 204 2.88 -0.41 -3.62
C ASP A 204 3.28 -1.39 -4.73
N ASP A 205 4.26 -1.03 -5.55
CA ASP A 205 4.69 -1.83 -6.71
C ASP A 205 5.20 -3.24 -6.39
N LYS A 206 5.57 -3.51 -5.15
CA LYS A 206 6.20 -4.75 -4.72
C LYS A 206 5.44 -5.47 -3.63
N PHE A 207 4.63 -4.77 -2.84
CA PHE A 207 3.99 -5.31 -1.67
C PHE A 207 2.54 -4.86 -1.54
N ILE A 208 1.72 -5.75 -1.00
CA ILE A 208 0.36 -5.46 -0.55
C ILE A 208 0.38 -5.54 0.97
N TYR A 209 -0.05 -4.49 1.65
CA TYR A 209 -0.13 -4.43 3.11
C TYR A 209 -1.58 -4.34 3.56
N ASN A 210 -1.95 -5.19 4.52
CA ASN A 210 -3.26 -5.16 5.15
C ASN A 210 -3.10 -4.87 6.64
N LEU A 211 -3.64 -3.75 7.10
CA LEU A 211 -3.76 -3.37 8.50
C LEU A 211 -5.10 -3.83 9.05
N MET A 212 -5.07 -4.58 10.14
CA MET A 212 -6.23 -5.29 10.69
C MET A 212 -6.31 -5.13 12.20
N ASN A 213 -7.51 -5.03 12.78
CA ASN A 213 -7.71 -5.04 14.24
C ASN A 213 -8.07 -6.43 14.80
N PHE A 214 -7.92 -7.48 13.98
CA PHE A 214 -8.13 -8.88 14.32
C PHE A 214 -7.00 -9.75 13.73
N GLU A 215 -6.95 -11.03 14.08
CA GLU A 215 -6.01 -11.97 13.44
C GLU A 215 -6.45 -12.27 12.01
N LYS A 216 -5.50 -12.33 11.07
CA LYS A 216 -5.81 -12.70 9.68
C LYS A 216 -6.57 -14.03 9.61
N HIS A 217 -7.48 -14.14 8.66
CA HIS A 217 -8.17 -15.42 8.40
C HIS A 217 -7.14 -16.50 8.03
N ALA A 218 -7.38 -17.72 8.53
CA ALA A 218 -6.43 -18.83 8.38
C ALA A 218 -6.20 -19.23 6.91
N CYS A 219 -7.18 -18.99 6.04
CA CYS A 219 -7.08 -19.26 4.60
C CYS A 219 -6.07 -18.37 3.87
N PHE A 220 -5.80 -17.15 4.38
CA PHE A 220 -4.91 -16.22 3.70
C PHE A 220 -3.47 -16.38 4.20
N GLU A 221 -2.58 -16.86 3.34
CA GLU A 221 -1.15 -16.92 3.63
C GLU A 221 -0.54 -15.53 3.51
N MET A 222 0.04 -15.02 4.60
CA MET A 222 0.64 -13.69 4.66
C MET A 222 1.76 -13.63 5.71
N THR A 223 2.75 -12.78 5.49
CA THR A 223 3.82 -12.53 6.47
C THR A 223 3.35 -11.50 7.49
N ASN A 224 3.51 -11.78 8.79
CA ASN A 224 3.29 -10.76 9.82
C ASN A 224 4.45 -9.75 9.78
N LEU A 225 4.14 -8.45 9.79
CA LEU A 225 5.15 -7.40 9.68
C LEU A 225 6.23 -7.47 10.77
N PHE A 226 5.88 -7.86 12.00
CA PHE A 226 6.88 -8.01 13.07
C PHE A 226 7.81 -9.20 12.86
N ASP A 227 7.47 -10.15 11.99
CA ASP A 227 8.37 -11.26 11.68
C ASP A 227 9.66 -10.78 11.03
N ILE A 228 9.69 -9.61 10.38
CA ILE A 228 10.94 -9.06 9.81
C ILE A 228 12.04 -8.86 10.87
N LEU A 229 11.66 -8.76 12.15
CA LEU A 229 12.60 -8.72 13.28
C LEU A 229 13.40 -10.03 13.42
N LYS A 230 12.79 -11.17 13.06
CA LYS A 230 13.42 -12.50 13.09
C LYS A 230 14.50 -12.61 12.01
N LYS A 231 15.47 -13.50 12.22
CA LYS A 231 16.59 -13.69 11.30
C LYS A 231 16.14 -14.37 10.00
N ASP A 232 15.26 -15.36 10.13
CA ASP A 232 14.85 -16.25 9.06
C ASP A 232 13.33 -16.16 8.82
N TYR A 233 12.79 -14.94 8.76
CA TYR A 233 11.38 -14.78 8.42
C TYR A 233 11.11 -15.23 6.99
N ILE A 234 9.89 -15.70 6.79
CA ILE A 234 9.42 -16.17 5.49
C ILE A 234 8.63 -15.04 4.86
N LEU A 235 9.08 -14.62 3.67
CA LEU A 235 8.35 -13.67 2.84
C LEU A 235 7.39 -14.45 1.95
N VAL A 236 6.09 -14.32 2.21
CA VAL A 236 5.05 -14.89 1.35
C VAL A 236 5.00 -14.11 0.04
N LYS A 237 4.87 -14.84 -1.07
CA LYS A 237 4.76 -14.30 -2.42
C LYS A 237 3.39 -14.65 -2.99
N GLY A 238 2.72 -13.67 -3.59
CA GLY A 238 1.39 -13.87 -4.12
C GLY A 238 0.30 -13.81 -3.05
N VAL A 239 -0.95 -13.77 -3.52
CA VAL A 239 -2.16 -13.81 -2.68
C VAL A 239 -2.83 -15.19 -2.69
N GLY A 240 -2.25 -16.18 -3.36
CA GLY A 240 -2.84 -17.51 -3.52
C GLY A 240 -4.03 -17.54 -4.49
N SER A 241 -4.71 -18.68 -4.56
CA SER A 241 -5.83 -18.90 -5.49
C SER A 241 -7.12 -18.20 -5.09
N ASP A 242 -7.23 -17.76 -3.84
CA ASP A 242 -8.41 -17.08 -3.31
C ASP A 242 -8.35 -15.55 -3.48
N GLY A 243 -7.22 -15.01 -3.94
CA GLY A 243 -7.06 -13.59 -4.19
C GLY A 243 -6.81 -12.74 -2.93
N GLY A 244 -6.84 -13.35 -1.75
CA GLY A 244 -6.70 -12.67 -0.46
C GLY A 244 -7.72 -11.55 -0.20
N TYR A 245 -7.38 -10.67 0.74
CA TYR A 245 -8.13 -9.42 0.97
C TYR A 245 -8.07 -8.48 -0.23
N HIS A 246 -6.96 -8.49 -0.96
CA HIS A 246 -6.73 -7.61 -2.11
C HIS A 246 -7.79 -7.77 -3.20
N SER A 247 -8.09 -9.00 -3.60
CA SER A 247 -9.12 -9.25 -4.61
C SER A 247 -10.52 -8.85 -4.14
N GLN A 248 -10.82 -9.02 -2.85
CA GLN A 248 -12.11 -8.61 -2.29
C GLN A 248 -12.26 -7.09 -2.28
N ILE A 249 -11.19 -6.38 -1.94
CA ILE A 249 -11.16 -4.91 -1.96
C ILE A 249 -11.27 -4.40 -3.39
N LEU A 250 -10.55 -4.99 -4.34
CA LEU A 250 -10.67 -4.69 -5.77
C LEU A 250 -12.11 -4.85 -6.27
N LEU A 251 -12.76 -5.97 -5.93
CA LEU A 251 -14.17 -6.22 -6.26
C LEU A 251 -15.11 -5.21 -5.59
N THR A 252 -14.82 -4.76 -4.38
CA THR A 252 -15.64 -3.76 -3.69
C THR A 252 -15.55 -2.39 -4.37
N ARG A 253 -14.36 -1.97 -4.80
CA ARG A 253 -14.18 -0.73 -5.59
C ARG A 253 -14.95 -0.82 -6.91
N LEU A 254 -14.84 -1.95 -7.60
CA LEU A 254 -15.59 -2.27 -8.81
C LEU A 254 -17.09 -2.06 -8.68
N PHE A 255 -17.71 -2.71 -7.70
CA PHE A 255 -19.15 -2.61 -7.52
C PHE A 255 -19.59 -1.21 -7.08
N SER A 256 -18.71 -0.45 -6.45
CA SER A 256 -18.99 0.93 -6.06
C SER A 256 -18.99 1.90 -7.26
N GLU A 257 -18.16 1.65 -8.28
CA GLU A 257 -18.13 2.45 -9.52
C GLU A 257 -19.30 2.15 -10.47
N MET A 258 -19.96 1.01 -10.29
CA MET A 258 -21.11 0.60 -11.12
C MET A 258 -22.47 1.15 -10.65
N ILE A 259 -22.50 1.90 -9.54
CA ILE A 259 -23.73 2.44 -8.92
C ILE A 259 -23.88 3.94 -9.20
#